data_AF-A0A6A5CC90-F1
#
_entry.id   AF-A0A6A5CC90-F1
#
_cell.length_a   1.000
_cell.length_b   1.000
_cell.length_c   1.000
_cell.angle_alpha   90.00
_cell.angle_beta   90.00
_cell.angle_gamma   90.00
#
_symmetry.space_group_name_H-M   'P 1'
#
loop_
_entity.id
_entity.type
_entity.pdbx_description
1 polymer ?
#
loop_
_entity_poly.entity_id
_entity_poly.type
_entity_poly.pdbx_seq_one_letter_code
_entity_poly.pdbx_strand_id
1 'polypeptide(L)'
;MAERKAPIKNSIVRDAERFHYTIELLKRENFDLCSLNEVTPEFLFMLQRDLFFREFYFFSDLVIEEGEESVSLKTRNATLGKDNQGNLILSKYLPLEMFKLDNSVVKNPVLYCTLSHSCFNNKQEKHHQEETLCVISAHTSAYNHNANKREIQLLHITQQDYLKDMNEVILMGDLNIHLESEENTIEKIQYVDLWKETHLEDSDPVFTFDSYLNTFIRCKYLGMEIRRMRLVRILIRKSPQRRVATQEKMQLSANTPLCEWTTRSTTERKKEEISQESSSPPSLLLTPLETPWWWKTFHYFKLAEQKDYLFCSDHFGLKMYVLKFESPQQMEQHVKEVVHHVKCGVQKEDEKEGRQLAAYTKALTGPFSNHRRVFFMTLLKLMMMIVTCLLPINNCFRI
;
A
#
# COMPACT_ATOMS: atom_id res chain seq x y z
N MET A 1 -9.82 29.93 -22.03
CA MET A 1 -8.77 29.14 -21.35
C MET A 1 -9.46 27.95 -20.70
N ALA A 2 -9.17 26.72 -21.13
CA ALA A 2 -9.74 25.54 -20.50
C ALA A 2 -8.97 25.26 -19.19
N GLU A 3 -9.66 25.28 -18.06
CA GLU A 3 -9.11 24.84 -16.78
C GLU A 3 -8.60 23.40 -16.93
N ARG A 4 -7.28 23.23 -16.79
CA ARG A 4 -6.70 21.90 -16.63
C ARG A 4 -7.18 21.36 -15.30
N LYS A 5 -8.28 20.60 -15.32
CA LYS A 5 -8.71 19.80 -14.16
C LYS A 5 -7.51 18.99 -13.69
N ALA A 6 -7.07 19.23 -12.46
CA ALA A 6 -6.00 18.47 -11.85
C ALA A 6 -6.35 16.97 -11.94
N PRO A 7 -5.39 16.10 -12.23
CA PRO A 7 -5.67 14.67 -12.32
C PRO A 7 -6.26 14.19 -10.98
N ILE A 8 -7.49 13.66 -11.05
CA ILE A 8 -8.31 13.11 -9.94
C ILE A 8 -7.52 12.13 -9.03
N LYS A 9 -6.41 11.57 -9.53
CA LYS A 9 -5.61 10.53 -8.88
C LYS A 9 -4.98 10.90 -7.54
N ASN A 10 -4.63 12.16 -7.30
CA ASN A 10 -4.01 12.56 -6.03
C ASN A 10 -5.01 13.04 -4.97
N SER A 11 -6.27 13.34 -5.34
CA SER A 11 -7.23 13.87 -4.37
C SER A 11 -7.77 12.77 -3.45
N ILE A 12 -8.07 11.58 -3.97
CA ILE A 12 -8.71 10.51 -3.16
C ILE A 12 -7.78 9.95 -2.08
N VAL A 13 -6.45 9.99 -2.27
CA VAL A 13 -5.50 9.55 -1.23
C VAL A 13 -5.42 10.55 -0.08
N ARG A 14 -5.57 11.84 -0.40
CA ARG A 14 -5.41 12.97 0.51
C ARG A 14 -6.74 13.65 0.77
N ASP A 15 -7.80 12.85 0.78
CA ASP A 15 -9.14 13.36 0.97
C ASP A 15 -9.37 13.56 2.47
N ALA A 16 -9.76 14.77 2.86
CA ALA A 16 -10.02 15.12 4.25
C ALA A 16 -11.10 14.21 4.88
N GLU A 17 -12.07 13.72 4.10
CA GLU A 17 -13.08 12.79 4.57
C GLU A 17 -12.45 11.46 5.04
N ARG A 18 -11.45 10.96 4.31
CA ARG A 18 -10.71 9.75 4.71
C ARG A 18 -9.88 9.98 5.95
N PHE A 19 -9.28 11.16 6.10
CA PHE A 19 -8.53 11.53 7.30
C PHE A 19 -9.45 11.55 8.53
N HIS A 20 -10.59 12.24 8.45
CA HIS A 20 -11.59 12.26 9.52
C HIS A 20 -12.06 10.84 9.88
N TYR A 21 -12.42 10.03 8.89
CA TYR A 21 -12.84 8.66 9.15
C TYR A 21 -11.74 7.82 9.81
N THR A 22 -10.48 7.97 9.36
CA THR A 22 -9.35 7.24 9.95
C THR A 22 -9.12 7.66 11.40
N ILE A 23 -9.25 8.95 11.72
CA ILE A 23 -9.17 9.47 13.10
C ILE A 23 -10.25 8.82 13.98
N GLU A 24 -11.51 8.81 13.53
CA GLU A 24 -12.61 8.20 14.29
C GLU A 24 -12.45 6.70 14.48
N LEU A 25 -11.96 5.98 13.45
CA LEU A 25 -11.61 4.57 13.56
C LEU A 25 -10.53 4.38 14.65
N LEU A 26 -9.43 5.12 14.59
CA LEU A 26 -8.33 4.99 15.55
C LEU A 26 -8.77 5.30 16.99
N LYS A 27 -9.65 6.29 17.20
CA LYS A 27 -10.25 6.58 18.52
C LYS A 27 -11.04 5.40 19.06
N ARG A 28 -11.88 4.81 18.20
CA ARG A 28 -12.75 3.70 18.59
C ARG A 28 -11.96 2.46 18.97
N GLU A 29 -10.94 2.14 18.18
CA GLU A 29 -10.09 0.98 18.45
C GLU A 29 -9.17 1.22 19.66
N ASN A 30 -8.84 2.48 19.98
CA ASN A 30 -8.14 2.89 21.21
C ASN A 30 -6.86 2.07 21.48
N PHE A 31 -6.04 1.84 20.45
CA PHE A 31 -4.83 1.03 20.55
C PHE A 31 -3.82 1.62 21.53
N ASP A 32 -3.12 0.81 22.33
CA ASP A 32 -2.07 1.37 23.20
C ASP A 32 -0.84 1.84 22.42
N LEU A 33 -0.56 1.17 21.31
CA LEU A 33 0.51 1.47 20.37
C LEU A 33 -0.03 1.39 18.95
N CYS A 34 0.26 2.38 18.13
CA CYS A 34 -0.15 2.42 16.74
C CYS A 34 1.01 2.85 15.84
N SER A 35 1.20 2.14 14.73
CA SER A 35 2.16 2.47 13.68
C SER A 35 1.40 2.81 12.41
N LEU A 36 1.61 4.03 11.90
CA LEU A 36 0.97 4.53 10.68
C LEU A 36 2.06 4.74 9.61
N ASN A 37 1.77 4.32 8.38
CA ASN A 37 2.65 4.52 7.22
C ASN A 37 1.98 5.47 6.20
N GLU A 38 2.79 6.09 5.34
CA GLU A 38 2.36 7.09 4.35
C GLU A 38 1.62 8.30 4.99
N VAL A 39 1.96 8.64 6.23
CA VAL A 39 1.39 9.80 6.94
C VAL A 39 1.81 11.06 6.22
N THR A 40 0.86 11.92 5.89
CA THR A 40 1.10 13.23 5.25
C THR A 40 1.09 14.36 6.30
N PRO A 41 1.69 15.53 6.01
CA PRO A 41 1.66 16.66 6.94
C PRO A 41 0.24 17.08 7.34
N GLU A 42 -0.69 17.08 6.39
CA GLU A 42 -2.09 17.43 6.61
C GLU A 42 -2.77 16.45 7.57
N PHE A 43 -2.57 15.14 7.36
CA PHE A 43 -3.13 14.13 8.25
C PHE A 43 -2.54 14.20 9.66
N LEU A 44 -1.23 14.40 9.77
CA LEU A 44 -0.56 14.57 11.07
C LEU A 44 -1.08 15.81 11.81
N PHE A 45 -1.25 16.94 11.11
CA PHE A 45 -1.83 18.15 11.69
C PHE A 45 -3.25 17.92 12.20
N MET A 46 -4.08 17.20 11.46
CA MET A 46 -5.43 16.83 11.92
C MET A 46 -5.39 15.95 13.17
N LEU A 47 -4.51 14.95 13.21
CA LEU A 47 -4.32 14.08 14.39
C LEU A 47 -3.87 14.87 15.62
N GLN A 48 -2.92 15.80 15.48
CA GLN A 48 -2.40 16.58 16.61
C GLN A 48 -3.43 17.56 17.20
N ARG A 49 -4.35 18.06 16.37
CA ARG A 49 -5.42 18.97 16.82
C ARG A 49 -6.58 18.24 17.47
N ASP A 50 -6.66 16.94 17.27
CA ASP A 50 -7.70 16.13 17.88
C ASP A 50 -7.45 15.95 19.38
N LEU A 51 -8.46 16.26 20.20
CA LEU A 51 -8.35 16.26 21.66
C LEU A 51 -7.97 14.89 22.22
N PHE A 52 -8.54 13.81 21.67
CA PHE A 52 -8.28 12.46 22.16
C PHE A 52 -6.82 12.08 21.97
N PHE A 53 -6.26 12.29 20.78
CA PHE A 53 -4.86 11.95 20.53
C PHE A 53 -3.91 12.84 21.33
N ARG A 54 -4.22 14.13 21.47
CA ARG A 54 -3.40 15.06 22.24
C ARG A 54 -3.35 14.71 23.74
N GLU A 55 -4.44 14.22 24.30
CA GLU A 55 -4.54 13.88 25.72
C GLU A 55 -3.97 12.50 26.04
N PHE A 56 -4.15 11.53 25.14
CA PHE A 56 -3.85 10.13 25.44
C PHE A 56 -2.62 9.56 24.74
N TYR A 57 -2.03 10.26 23.75
CA TYR A 57 -0.92 9.71 22.97
C TYR A 57 0.28 10.65 22.88
N PHE A 58 1.46 10.04 23.03
CA PHE A 58 2.73 10.57 22.59
C PHE A 58 2.91 10.29 21.10
N PHE A 59 3.43 11.28 20.37
CA PHE A 59 3.72 11.20 18.94
C PHE A 59 5.23 11.06 18.74
N SER A 60 5.63 10.22 17.79
CA SER A 60 7.04 10.12 17.38
C SER A 60 7.54 11.31 16.56
N ASP A 61 6.64 12.11 16.03
CA ASP A 61 6.98 13.35 15.34
C ASP A 61 5.87 14.39 15.57
N LEU A 62 6.25 15.66 15.55
CA LEU A 62 5.33 16.77 15.77
C LEU A 62 5.51 17.83 14.69
N VAL A 63 4.40 18.31 14.11
CA VAL A 63 4.44 19.57 13.35
C VAL A 63 4.91 20.68 14.28
N ILE A 64 6.11 21.20 14.03
CA ILE A 64 6.64 22.37 14.71
C ILE A 64 6.04 23.59 14.00
N GLU A 65 5.17 24.34 14.68
CA GLU A 65 4.73 25.65 14.21
C GLU A 65 5.88 26.64 14.44
N GLU A 66 6.71 26.87 13.42
CA GLU A 66 7.62 28.03 13.44
C GLU A 66 6.78 29.31 13.44
N GLY A 67 7.14 30.28 14.30
CA GLY A 67 6.33 31.46 14.66
C GLY A 67 5.67 32.21 13.49
N GLU A 68 4.61 32.95 13.86
CA GLU A 68 3.47 33.49 13.08
C GLU A 68 3.66 34.14 11.69
N GLU A 69 4.85 34.20 11.09
CA GLU A 69 5.05 34.91 9.83
C GLU A 69 5.25 33.99 8.62
N SER A 70 4.13 33.47 8.11
CA SER A 70 3.93 33.10 6.69
C SER A 70 4.83 32.02 6.08
N VAL A 71 5.44 31.15 6.86
CA VAL A 71 6.12 29.97 6.29
C VAL A 71 5.04 28.97 5.91
N SER A 72 4.86 28.76 4.60
CA SER A 72 4.03 27.69 4.03
C SER A 72 4.16 26.40 4.86
N LEU A 73 3.10 25.58 4.96
CA LEU A 73 3.01 24.23 5.57
C LEU A 73 4.10 23.19 5.14
N LYS A 74 5.22 23.63 4.58
CA LYS A 74 6.51 22.97 4.44
C LYS A 74 7.34 22.99 5.73
N THR A 75 6.75 23.15 6.91
CA THR A 75 7.42 22.81 8.17
C THR A 75 7.75 21.32 8.13
N ARG A 76 9.02 21.02 7.87
CA ARG A 76 9.55 19.68 7.65
C ARG A 76 9.57 18.94 8.98
N ASN A 77 8.51 18.19 9.26
CA ASN A 77 8.57 17.07 10.20
C ASN A 77 9.74 16.17 9.81
N ALA A 78 10.64 15.90 10.75
CA ALA A 78 11.88 15.18 10.44
C ALA A 78 11.62 13.76 9.94
N THR A 79 10.48 13.17 10.32
CA THR A 79 10.03 11.83 9.91
C THR A 79 9.19 11.83 8.65
N LEU A 80 8.82 13.00 8.09
CA LEU A 80 8.22 13.07 6.77
C LEU A 80 9.37 13.08 5.76
N GLY A 81 9.53 11.96 5.04
CA GLY A 81 10.60 11.78 4.06
C GLY A 81 10.52 12.79 2.91
N LYS A 82 11.43 12.68 1.94
CA LYS A 82 11.54 13.60 0.79
C LYS A 82 10.24 13.79 -0.02
N ASP A 83 9.33 12.82 0.06
CA ASP A 83 8.06 12.82 -0.67
C ASP A 83 6.89 13.46 0.13
N ASN A 84 7.18 14.15 1.24
CA ASN A 84 6.18 14.66 2.19
C ASN A 84 5.22 13.58 2.69
N GLN A 85 5.76 12.38 2.90
CA GLN A 85 5.04 11.28 3.54
C GLN A 85 6.04 10.46 4.36
N GLY A 86 5.57 9.91 5.48
CA GLY A 86 6.43 9.26 6.46
C GLY A 86 5.75 8.18 7.26
N ASN A 87 6.43 7.79 8.33
CA ASN A 87 5.91 6.88 9.34
C ASN A 87 5.59 7.68 10.60
N LEU A 88 4.65 7.20 11.41
CA LEU A 88 4.31 7.78 12.70
C LEU A 88 4.06 6.64 13.71
N ILE A 89 4.62 6.77 14.90
CA ILE A 89 4.26 5.95 16.05
C ILE A 89 3.45 6.81 17.01
N LEU A 90 2.30 6.29 17.43
CA LEU A 90 1.48 6.81 18.51
C LEU A 90 1.57 5.84 19.69
N SER A 91 1.83 6.34 20.90
CA SER A 91 1.96 5.53 22.11
C SER A 91 1.21 6.17 23.27
N LYS A 92 0.40 5.39 24.01
CA LYS A 92 -0.14 5.85 25.30
C LYS A 92 0.90 5.85 26.42
N TYR A 93 1.99 5.11 26.22
CA TYR A 93 3.09 5.01 27.17
C TYR A 93 4.16 6.03 26.84
N LEU A 94 4.73 6.66 27.87
CA LEU A 94 5.82 7.61 27.71
C LEU A 94 7.04 6.88 27.12
N PRO A 95 7.51 7.29 25.93
CA PRO A 95 8.71 6.71 25.35
C PRO A 95 9.94 7.07 26.18
N LEU A 96 10.78 6.08 26.45
CA LEU A 96 12.12 6.32 27.00
C LEU A 96 12.99 7.02 25.96
N GLU A 97 12.93 6.51 24.73
CA GLU A 97 13.67 7.05 23.61
C GLU A 97 12.83 6.92 22.33
N MET A 98 12.93 7.94 21.49
CA MET A 98 12.40 7.93 20.14
C MET A 98 13.49 8.42 19.20
N PHE A 99 13.82 7.64 18.18
CA PHE A 99 14.74 8.11 17.15
C PHE A 99 14.41 7.56 15.78
N LYS A 100 14.98 8.23 14.79
CA LYS A 100 14.79 7.98 13.38
C LYS A 100 16.09 7.44 12.82
N LEU A 101 15.99 6.33 12.09
CA LEU A 101 17.12 5.84 11.31
C LEU A 101 17.16 6.57 9.97
N ASP A 102 18.08 7.52 9.88
CA ASP A 102 18.44 8.20 8.65
C ASP A 102 19.45 7.36 7.87
N ASN A 103 19.03 6.73 6.78
CA ASN A 103 19.97 6.04 5.90
C ASN A 103 19.56 6.07 4.42
N SER A 104 20.55 6.19 3.54
CA SER A 104 20.47 5.99 2.09
C SER A 104 19.82 4.67 1.64
N VAL A 105 19.89 3.61 2.44
CA VAL A 105 19.36 2.28 2.08
C VAL A 105 17.83 2.27 2.11
N VAL A 106 17.22 3.00 3.04
CA VAL A 106 15.76 3.07 3.19
C VAL A 106 15.27 4.41 2.66
N LYS A 107 14.37 4.37 1.68
CA LYS A 107 13.82 5.61 1.09
C LYS A 107 12.96 6.35 2.11
N ASN A 108 12.17 5.61 2.87
CA ASN A 108 11.28 6.13 3.89
C ASN A 108 11.96 6.04 5.25
N PRO A 109 11.80 7.04 6.12
CA PRO A 109 12.40 7.00 7.45
C PRO A 109 11.81 5.88 8.29
N VAL A 110 12.66 5.19 9.03
CA VAL A 110 12.27 4.13 9.96
C VAL A 110 12.31 4.72 11.36
N LEU A 111 11.27 4.47 12.14
CA LEU A 111 11.13 5.02 13.48
C LEU A 111 11.26 3.93 14.53
N TYR A 112 11.94 4.29 15.61
CA TYR A 112 12.19 3.45 16.77
C TYR A 112 11.63 4.14 18.00
N CYS A 113 10.87 3.38 18.78
CA CYS A 113 10.26 3.83 20.03
C CYS A 113 10.58 2.80 21.11
N THR A 114 11.40 3.18 22.09
CA THR A 114 11.76 2.35 23.23
C THR A 114 10.83 2.65 24.39
N LEU A 115 10.27 1.61 24.99
CA LEU A 115 9.32 1.66 26.10
C LEU A 115 9.84 0.82 27.27
N SER A 116 9.54 1.25 28.50
CA SER A 116 9.74 0.41 29.69
C SER A 116 8.59 -0.58 29.84
N HIS A 117 8.88 -1.85 30.13
CA HIS A 117 7.85 -2.84 30.47
C HIS A 117 7.07 -2.45 31.73
N SER A 118 7.67 -1.66 32.63
CA SER A 118 6.98 -1.17 33.83
C SER A 118 5.76 -0.29 33.49
N CYS A 119 5.71 0.27 32.29
CA CYS A 119 4.57 1.04 31.82
C CYS A 119 3.31 0.17 31.58
N PHE A 120 3.47 -1.13 31.35
CA PHE A 120 2.36 -2.06 31.06
C PHE A 120 1.87 -2.79 32.31
N ASN A 121 2.78 -3.04 33.26
CA ASN A 121 2.49 -3.76 34.48
C ASN A 121 2.38 -2.78 35.64
N ASN A 122 1.16 -2.49 36.09
CA ASN A 122 0.87 -1.69 37.30
C ASN A 122 1.46 -2.25 38.62
N LYS A 123 2.35 -3.25 38.56
CA LYS A 123 2.99 -3.88 39.71
C LYS A 123 4.38 -3.26 39.92
N GLN A 124 4.47 -2.36 40.90
CA GLN A 124 5.70 -1.72 41.37
C GLN A 124 6.62 -2.70 42.13
N GLU A 125 7.11 -3.75 41.49
CA GLU A 125 8.17 -4.56 42.09
C GLU A 125 9.55 -3.97 41.71
N LYS A 126 10.14 -3.27 42.67
CA LYS A 126 11.51 -2.76 42.61
C LYS A 126 12.49 -3.93 42.68
N HIS A 127 13.38 -4.04 41.69
CA HIS A 127 14.77 -4.59 41.76
C HIS A 127 15.24 -5.60 40.68
N HIS A 128 14.50 -5.86 39.62
CA HIS A 128 15.07 -6.58 38.46
C HIS A 128 15.27 -5.64 37.27
N GLN A 129 16.31 -5.91 36.47
CA GLN A 129 16.68 -5.12 35.28
C GLN A 129 15.43 -4.71 34.52
N GLU A 130 15.30 -3.41 34.26
CA GLU A 130 14.12 -2.86 33.60
C GLU A 130 14.00 -3.47 32.21
N GLU A 131 12.99 -4.34 32.02
CA GLU A 131 12.74 -4.94 30.72
C GLU A 131 12.31 -3.83 29.75
N THR A 132 12.88 -3.84 28.54
CA THR A 132 12.64 -2.84 27.50
C THR A 132 12.00 -3.45 26.26
N LEU A 133 11.02 -2.74 25.72
CA LEU A 133 10.35 -3.04 24.47
C LEU A 133 10.73 -1.99 23.43
N CYS A 134 11.30 -2.42 22.30
CA CYS A 134 11.50 -1.55 21.14
C CYS A 134 10.41 -1.81 20.09
N VAL A 135 9.71 -0.76 19.70
CA VAL A 135 8.73 -0.77 18.62
C VAL A 135 9.32 -0.07 17.39
N ILE A 136 9.25 -0.74 16.25
CA ILE A 136 9.79 -0.27 14.97
C ILE A 136 8.63 -0.05 14.00
N SER A 137 8.52 1.17 13.46
CA SER A 137 7.63 1.48 12.34
C SER A 137 8.43 1.58 11.04
N ALA A 138 8.10 0.73 10.06
CA ALA A 138 8.79 0.68 8.79
C ALA A 138 7.83 0.64 7.60
N HIS A 139 8.26 1.25 6.50
CA HIS A 139 7.61 1.15 5.19
C HIS A 139 8.67 0.87 4.12
N THR A 140 8.82 -0.40 3.73
CA THR A 140 9.92 -0.84 2.85
C THR A 140 9.59 -0.60 1.36
N SER A 141 10.54 -0.88 0.47
CA SER A 141 10.39 -0.63 -0.97
C SER A 141 9.24 -1.44 -1.58
N ALA A 142 8.27 -0.73 -2.18
CA ALA A 142 7.15 -1.34 -2.90
C ALA A 142 7.58 -2.12 -4.16
N TYR A 143 6.67 -2.97 -4.65
CA TYR A 143 6.74 -3.78 -5.89
C TYR A 143 7.65 -5.01 -5.86
N ASN A 144 7.21 -6.08 -6.51
CA ASN A 144 7.88 -7.39 -6.50
C ASN A 144 9.36 -7.35 -6.93
N HIS A 145 9.73 -6.56 -7.95
CA HIS A 145 11.11 -6.48 -8.45
C HIS A 145 12.11 -5.91 -7.41
N ASN A 146 11.62 -5.29 -6.33
CA ASN A 146 12.44 -4.78 -5.23
C ASN A 146 12.63 -5.79 -4.09
N ALA A 147 12.36 -7.09 -4.29
CA ALA A 147 12.50 -8.12 -3.25
C ALA A 147 13.88 -8.10 -2.58
N ASN A 148 14.97 -8.15 -3.36
CA ASN A 148 16.34 -8.09 -2.82
C ASN A 148 16.61 -6.78 -2.08
N LYS A 149 16.06 -5.67 -2.56
CA LYS A 149 16.20 -4.37 -1.89
C LYS A 149 15.47 -4.36 -0.55
N ARG A 150 14.28 -4.95 -0.46
CA ARG A 150 13.55 -5.11 0.81
C ARG A 150 14.30 -6.00 1.79
N GLU A 151 14.89 -7.09 1.32
CA GLU A 151 15.72 -7.95 2.16
C GLU A 151 16.86 -7.17 2.80
N ILE A 152 17.61 -6.40 2.00
CA ILE A 152 18.68 -5.52 2.50
C ILE A 152 18.13 -4.48 3.48
N GLN A 153 16.97 -3.88 3.20
CA GLN A 153 16.33 -2.92 4.09
C GLN A 153 15.94 -3.54 5.43
N LEU A 154 15.34 -4.72 5.42
CA LEU A 154 14.92 -5.43 6.63
C LEU A 154 16.11 -5.85 7.48
N LEU A 155 17.15 -6.44 6.87
CA LEU A 155 18.41 -6.75 7.55
C LEU A 155 19.01 -5.51 8.20
N HIS A 156 19.07 -4.40 7.44
CA HIS A 156 19.59 -3.15 7.96
C HIS A 156 18.77 -2.63 9.15
N ILE A 157 17.44 -2.67 9.06
CA ILE A 157 16.54 -2.23 10.14
C ILE A 157 16.74 -3.05 11.42
N THR A 158 16.92 -4.36 11.30
CA THR A 158 16.91 -5.28 12.45
C THR A 158 18.28 -5.58 13.03
N GLN A 159 19.36 -5.24 12.34
CA GLN A 159 20.75 -5.50 12.79
C GLN A 159 21.42 -4.25 13.39
N GLN A 160 20.65 -3.23 13.73
CA GLN A 160 21.16 -2.04 14.39
C GLN A 160 21.71 -2.38 15.78
N ASP A 161 22.86 -1.81 16.14
CA ASP A 161 23.55 -2.14 17.38
C ASP A 161 22.70 -1.87 18.63
N TYR A 162 21.93 -0.79 18.63
CA TYR A 162 21.07 -0.43 19.76
C TYR A 162 19.97 -1.48 20.04
N LEU A 163 19.63 -2.36 19.08
CA LEU A 163 18.67 -3.45 19.31
C LEU A 163 19.24 -4.58 20.14
N LYS A 164 20.58 -4.71 20.24
CA LYS A 164 21.22 -5.83 20.94
C LYS A 164 20.86 -5.87 22.41
N ASP A 165 20.67 -4.70 23.02
CA ASP A 165 20.39 -4.55 24.45
C ASP A 165 18.89 -4.55 24.77
N MET A 166 18.02 -4.56 23.75
CA MET A 166 16.57 -4.60 23.95
C MET A 166 16.15 -6.01 24.39
N ASN A 167 15.14 -6.14 25.25
CA ASN A 167 14.59 -7.45 25.60
C ASN A 167 13.65 -7.94 24.48
N GLU A 168 12.68 -7.09 24.13
CA GLU A 168 11.69 -7.36 23.10
C GLU A 168 11.78 -6.36 21.95
N VAL A 169 11.53 -6.84 20.73
CA VAL A 169 11.52 -5.98 19.55
C VAL A 169 10.35 -6.37 18.66
N ILE A 170 9.48 -5.39 18.38
CA ILE A 170 8.35 -5.51 17.48
C ILE A 170 8.62 -4.65 16.25
N LEU A 171 8.54 -5.24 15.07
CA LEU A 171 8.63 -4.55 13.78
C LEU A 171 7.26 -4.59 13.10
N MET A 172 6.68 -3.43 12.83
CA MET A 172 5.37 -3.35 12.18
C MET A 172 5.26 -2.25 11.12
N GLY A 173 4.40 -2.51 10.14
CA GLY A 173 4.07 -1.56 9.08
C GLY A 173 3.89 -2.24 7.73
N ASP A 174 3.85 -1.45 6.66
CA ASP A 174 3.84 -1.93 5.28
C ASP A 174 5.24 -2.42 4.87
N LEU A 175 5.49 -3.71 5.11
CA LEU A 175 6.76 -4.33 4.77
C LEU A 175 6.85 -4.75 3.30
N ASN A 176 5.80 -4.50 2.50
CA ASN A 176 5.75 -4.80 1.06
C ASN A 176 6.26 -6.21 0.69
N ILE A 177 6.09 -7.21 1.55
CA ILE A 177 6.47 -8.60 1.27
C ILE A 177 5.45 -9.18 0.29
N HIS A 178 5.83 -9.29 -0.98
CA HIS A 178 4.91 -9.62 -2.07
C HIS A 178 4.89 -11.11 -2.40
N LEU A 179 6.04 -11.77 -2.32
CA LEU A 179 6.24 -13.16 -2.72
C LEU A 179 6.39 -14.05 -1.49
N GLU A 180 5.92 -15.29 -1.59
CA GLU A 180 6.11 -16.30 -0.55
C GLU A 180 7.60 -16.59 -0.29
N SER A 181 8.44 -16.55 -1.32
CA SER A 181 9.89 -16.72 -1.18
C SER A 181 10.57 -15.62 -0.35
N GLU A 182 9.92 -14.46 -0.17
CA GLU A 182 10.42 -13.39 0.68
C GLU A 182 10.21 -13.69 2.18
N GLU A 183 9.38 -14.67 2.54
CA GLU A 183 9.17 -15.10 3.93
C GLU A 183 10.47 -15.65 4.54
N ASN A 184 11.37 -16.22 3.71
CA ASN A 184 12.73 -16.59 4.13
C ASN A 184 13.52 -15.40 4.71
N THR A 185 13.20 -14.18 4.29
CA THR A 185 13.81 -12.95 4.85
C THR A 185 13.43 -12.78 6.31
N ILE A 186 12.17 -13.06 6.69
CA ILE A 186 11.68 -12.96 8.07
C ILE A 186 12.47 -13.90 8.98
N GLU A 187 12.72 -15.12 8.50
CA GLU A 187 13.56 -16.09 9.22
C GLU A 187 15.00 -15.61 9.35
N LYS A 188 15.60 -15.07 8.26
CA LYS A 188 16.97 -14.54 8.27
C LYS A 188 17.17 -13.42 9.28
N ILE A 189 16.21 -12.50 9.39
CA ILE A 189 16.27 -11.41 10.38
C ILE A 189 16.01 -11.89 11.82
N GLN A 190 15.70 -13.18 12.02
CA GLN A 190 15.35 -13.79 13.31
C GLN A 190 14.06 -13.24 13.91
N TYR A 191 13.04 -13.04 13.07
CA TYR A 191 11.70 -12.62 13.51
C TYR A 191 10.68 -13.72 13.25
N VAL A 192 9.51 -13.55 13.84
CA VAL A 192 8.32 -14.37 13.65
C VAL A 192 7.17 -13.48 13.21
N ASP A 193 6.37 -13.96 12.29
CA ASP A 193 5.16 -13.29 11.83
C ASP A 193 3.99 -13.57 12.77
N LEU A 194 3.52 -12.56 13.50
CA LEU A 194 2.46 -12.73 14.50
C LEU A 194 1.14 -13.21 13.92
N TRP A 195 0.86 -12.93 12.65
CA TRP A 195 -0.34 -13.44 12.00
C TRP A 195 -0.30 -14.97 11.93
N LYS A 196 0.83 -15.52 11.45
CA LYS A 196 1.04 -16.98 11.32
C LYS A 196 1.09 -17.66 12.69
N GLU A 197 1.58 -17.00 13.73
CA GLU A 197 1.59 -17.56 15.08
C GLU A 197 0.21 -17.67 15.72
N THR A 198 -0.66 -16.71 15.43
CA THR A 198 -1.99 -16.61 16.05
C THR A 198 -3.08 -17.27 15.22
N HIS A 199 -2.77 -17.64 13.97
CA HIS A 199 -3.68 -18.28 13.03
C HIS A 199 -3.06 -19.57 12.51
N LEU A 200 -3.73 -20.69 12.78
CA LEU A 200 -3.34 -21.99 12.22
C LEU A 200 -3.36 -21.95 10.68
N GLU A 201 -2.54 -22.78 10.05
CA GLU A 201 -2.37 -22.85 8.59
C GLU A 201 -3.69 -23.09 7.83
N ASP A 202 -4.69 -23.69 8.48
CA ASP A 202 -6.02 -23.97 7.90
C ASP A 202 -6.99 -22.77 7.93
N SER A 203 -6.56 -21.60 8.39
CA SER A 203 -7.42 -20.40 8.39
C SER A 203 -7.53 -19.74 7.01
N ASP A 204 -8.65 -19.06 6.75
CA ASP A 204 -8.85 -18.32 5.51
C ASP A 204 -7.69 -17.33 5.26
N PRO A 205 -7.17 -17.24 4.02
CA PRO A 205 -6.06 -16.36 3.72
C PRO A 205 -6.48 -14.90 3.92
N VAL A 206 -5.68 -14.17 4.69
CA VAL A 206 -5.95 -12.78 5.03
C VAL A 206 -5.05 -11.83 4.24
N PHE A 207 -5.68 -10.77 3.71
CA PHE A 207 -5.05 -9.81 2.82
C PHE A 207 -5.21 -8.39 3.35
N THR A 208 -4.09 -7.69 3.46
CA THR A 208 -4.04 -6.26 3.84
C THR A 208 -4.08 -5.34 2.62
N PHE A 209 -3.83 -5.91 1.44
CA PHE A 209 -4.10 -5.33 0.14
C PHE A 209 -5.04 -6.27 -0.62
N ASP A 210 -6.32 -5.91 -0.73
CA ASP A 210 -7.32 -6.73 -1.41
C ASP A 210 -8.02 -5.94 -2.51
N SER A 211 -7.64 -6.18 -3.76
CA SER A 211 -8.26 -5.51 -4.91
C SER A 211 -9.69 -5.94 -5.20
N TYR A 212 -10.23 -6.99 -4.58
CA TYR A 212 -11.63 -7.36 -4.77
C TYR A 212 -12.54 -6.59 -3.82
N LEU A 213 -12.12 -6.46 -2.55
CA LEU A 213 -12.89 -5.81 -1.50
C LEU A 213 -12.66 -4.30 -1.43
N ASN A 214 -11.44 -3.84 -1.69
CA ASN A 214 -11.08 -2.44 -1.53
C ASN A 214 -11.45 -1.62 -2.78
N THR A 215 -12.56 -0.88 -2.68
CA THR A 215 -13.08 -0.01 -3.76
C THR A 215 -12.06 1.04 -4.18
N PHE A 216 -11.24 1.55 -3.26
CA PHE A 216 -10.18 2.51 -3.59
C PHE A 216 -9.10 1.87 -4.48
N ILE A 217 -8.61 0.67 -4.15
CA ILE A 217 -7.66 -0.06 -5.00
C ILE A 217 -8.29 -0.29 -6.39
N ARG A 218 -9.54 -0.75 -6.44
CA ARG A 218 -10.24 -0.95 -7.72
C ARG A 218 -10.34 0.32 -8.54
N CYS A 219 -10.72 1.44 -7.94
CA CYS A 219 -10.80 2.71 -8.64
C CYS A 219 -9.42 3.18 -9.11
N LYS A 220 -8.41 3.10 -8.25
CA LYS A 220 -7.02 3.50 -8.55
C LYS A 220 -6.45 2.73 -9.74
N TYR A 221 -6.79 1.45 -9.85
CA TYR A 221 -6.33 0.56 -10.92
C TYR A 221 -7.42 0.22 -11.95
N LEU A 222 -8.49 1.01 -12.05
CA LEU A 222 -9.59 0.83 -13.01
C LEU A 222 -10.13 -0.62 -13.10
N GLY A 223 -10.19 -1.31 -11.95
CA GLY A 223 -10.64 -2.70 -11.85
C GLY A 223 -9.69 -3.74 -12.46
N MET A 224 -8.49 -3.36 -12.88
CA MET A 224 -7.50 -4.26 -13.50
C MET A 224 -6.51 -4.87 -12.51
N GLU A 225 -6.38 -4.28 -11.32
CA GLU A 225 -5.65 -4.92 -10.24
C GLU A 225 -6.47 -6.10 -9.73
N ILE A 226 -5.85 -7.27 -9.71
CA ILE A 226 -6.48 -8.55 -9.32
C ILE A 226 -5.73 -9.23 -8.18
N ARG A 227 -4.61 -8.65 -7.74
CA ARG A 227 -3.78 -9.24 -6.69
C ARG A 227 -4.47 -9.05 -5.34
N ARG A 228 -4.32 -10.08 -4.50
CA ARG A 228 -4.58 -10.04 -3.07
C ARG A 228 -3.27 -10.35 -2.39
N MET A 229 -2.83 -9.47 -1.50
CA MET A 229 -1.51 -9.56 -0.88
C MET A 229 -1.65 -9.20 0.59
N ARG A 230 -0.90 -9.90 1.44
CA ARG A 230 -0.61 -9.42 2.78
C ARG A 230 0.64 -8.57 2.59
N LEU A 231 0.59 -7.25 2.71
CA LEU A 231 1.76 -6.35 2.62
C LEU A 231 2.15 -5.81 3.99
N VAL A 232 1.14 -5.42 4.78
CA VAL A 232 1.31 -5.05 6.19
C VAL A 232 1.62 -6.28 7.04
N ARG A 233 2.57 -6.15 7.96
CA ARG A 233 2.99 -7.21 8.90
C ARG A 233 3.19 -6.65 10.29
N ILE A 234 3.03 -7.52 11.29
CA ILE A 234 3.59 -7.34 12.62
C ILE A 234 4.50 -8.53 12.88
N LEU A 235 5.78 -8.23 13.01
CA LEU A 235 6.85 -9.17 13.25
C LEU A 235 7.39 -8.95 14.65
N ILE A 236 7.81 -10.01 15.30
CA ILE A 236 8.45 -9.94 16.62
C ILE A 236 9.73 -10.75 16.63
N ARG A 237 10.77 -10.22 17.26
CA ARG A 237 12.07 -10.88 17.31
C ARG A 237 11.96 -12.20 18.07
N LYS A 238 12.59 -13.25 17.53
CA LYS A 238 12.74 -14.55 18.22
C LYS A 238 13.55 -14.32 19.50
N SER A 239 12.99 -14.72 20.63
CA SER A 239 13.70 -14.75 21.92
C SER A 239 13.46 -16.10 22.60
N PRO A 240 14.49 -16.74 23.18
CA PRO A 240 14.33 -17.98 23.95
C PRO A 240 13.38 -17.83 25.15
N GLN A 241 13.30 -16.62 25.72
CA GLN A 241 12.49 -16.33 26.89
C GLN A 241 11.04 -16.00 26.53
N ARG A 242 10.72 -15.90 25.24
CA ARG A 242 9.41 -15.45 24.77
C ARG A 242 8.35 -16.49 25.14
N ARG A 243 7.45 -16.09 26.04
CA ARG A 243 6.18 -16.79 26.26
C ARG A 243 5.15 -16.12 25.38
N VAL A 244 4.89 -16.68 24.20
CA VAL A 244 3.74 -16.21 23.42
C VAL A 244 2.49 -16.61 24.19
N ALA A 245 1.82 -15.65 24.82
CA ALA A 245 0.50 -15.86 25.38
C ALA A 245 -0.49 -15.97 24.21
N THR A 246 -0.52 -17.12 23.53
CA THR A 246 -1.27 -17.37 22.29
C THR A 246 -2.78 -17.50 22.47
N GLN A 247 -3.37 -16.95 23.53
CA GLN A 247 -4.81 -17.11 23.73
C GLN A 247 -5.64 -16.18 22.85
N GLU A 248 -5.11 -15.02 22.45
CA GLU A 248 -5.85 -14.06 21.63
C GLU A 248 -5.39 -14.08 20.18
N LYS A 249 -6.36 -14.16 19.27
CA LYS A 249 -6.10 -14.10 17.82
C LYS A 249 -5.89 -12.65 17.39
N MET A 250 -4.87 -12.42 16.57
CA MET A 250 -4.67 -11.11 15.95
C MET A 250 -5.90 -10.72 15.11
N GLN A 251 -6.40 -9.50 15.28
CA GLN A 251 -7.54 -9.03 14.52
C GLN A 251 -7.07 -8.27 13.27
N LEU A 252 -7.79 -8.45 12.16
CA LEU A 252 -7.61 -7.63 10.96
C LEU A 252 -8.83 -6.70 10.77
N SER A 253 -8.59 -5.39 10.82
CA SER A 253 -9.60 -4.36 10.58
C SER A 253 -9.52 -3.72 9.18
N ALA A 254 -8.87 -4.37 8.22
CA ALA A 254 -8.66 -3.85 6.86
C ALA A 254 -9.86 -4.11 5.92
N ASN A 255 -9.94 -3.31 4.85
CA ASN A 255 -10.90 -3.46 3.74
C ASN A 255 -12.39 -3.30 4.09
N THR A 256 -12.76 -2.76 5.26
CA THR A 256 -14.15 -2.38 5.52
C THR A 256 -14.51 -1.13 4.70
N PRO A 257 -15.45 -1.19 3.75
CA PRO A 257 -15.85 -0.03 2.97
C PRO A 257 -16.45 1.06 3.87
N LEU A 258 -16.11 2.33 3.60
CA LEU A 258 -16.70 3.52 4.27
C LEU A 258 -18.23 3.47 4.33
N CYS A 259 -18.87 2.95 3.28
CA CYS A 259 -20.33 2.92 3.12
C CYS A 259 -21.03 1.84 3.97
N GLU A 260 -20.34 0.73 4.29
CA GLU A 260 -20.88 -0.30 5.20
C GLU A 260 -20.84 0.15 6.67
N TRP A 261 -20.02 1.16 6.97
CA TRP A 261 -19.83 1.69 8.31
C TRP A 261 -20.95 2.62 8.77
N THR A 262 -21.44 3.47 7.88
CA THR A 262 -22.61 4.32 8.13
C THR A 262 -23.85 3.48 8.39
N THR A 263 -23.95 2.31 7.77
CA THR A 263 -25.08 1.37 7.97
C THR A 263 -24.94 0.56 9.24
N ARG A 264 -23.77 0.04 9.62
CA ARG A 264 -23.61 -0.70 10.89
C ARG A 264 -23.79 0.18 12.12
N SER A 265 -23.18 1.37 12.16
CA SER A 265 -23.30 2.29 13.30
C SER A 265 -24.73 2.79 13.53
N THR A 266 -25.54 2.92 12.47
CA THR A 266 -26.97 3.22 12.60
C THR A 266 -27.81 2.00 12.91
N THR A 267 -27.46 0.81 12.43
CA THR A 267 -28.27 -0.41 12.69
C THR A 267 -28.08 -0.93 14.11
N GLU A 268 -26.89 -0.80 14.70
CA GLU A 268 -26.67 -1.17 16.10
C GLU A 268 -27.26 -0.13 17.07
N ARG A 269 -27.19 1.18 16.75
CA ARG A 269 -27.93 2.20 17.51
C ARG A 269 -29.45 2.12 17.35
N LYS A 270 -29.96 1.78 16.15
CA LYS A 270 -31.41 1.60 15.89
C LYS A 270 -31.98 0.28 16.41
N LYS A 271 -31.14 -0.70 16.79
CA LYS A 271 -31.65 -1.89 17.49
C LYS A 271 -32.05 -1.61 18.94
N GLU A 272 -31.57 -0.50 19.52
CA GLU A 272 -31.99 -0.04 20.85
C GLU A 272 -33.08 1.04 20.77
N GLU A 273 -33.19 1.75 19.66
CA GLU A 273 -34.20 2.79 19.46
C GLU A 273 -35.01 2.53 18.17
N ILE A 274 -36.26 2.12 18.36
CA ILE A 274 -37.40 2.36 17.46
C ILE A 274 -37.71 1.25 16.44
N SER A 275 -38.59 0.36 16.90
CA SER A 275 -39.77 -0.09 16.14
C SER A 275 -40.62 1.11 15.69
N GLN A 276 -40.37 1.65 14.50
CA GLN A 276 -41.36 2.41 13.73
C GLN A 276 -40.84 2.66 12.31
N GLU A 277 -41.77 2.48 11.38
CA GLU A 277 -41.61 2.52 9.94
C GLU A 277 -41.02 3.85 9.46
N SER A 278 -39.88 3.81 8.76
CA SER A 278 -39.50 4.91 7.88
C SER A 278 -38.65 4.42 6.72
N SER A 279 -39.11 4.75 5.52
CA SER A 279 -38.46 4.62 4.21
C SER A 279 -36.94 4.79 4.25
N SER A 280 -36.23 3.72 3.91
CA SER A 280 -34.78 3.70 3.76
C SER A 280 -34.35 4.61 2.60
N PRO A 281 -33.30 5.42 2.77
CA PRO A 281 -32.71 6.18 1.67
C PRO A 281 -32.13 5.21 0.63
N PRO A 282 -32.12 5.59 -0.66
CA PRO A 282 -31.56 4.76 -1.71
C PRO A 282 -30.09 4.52 -1.40
N SER A 283 -29.73 3.28 -1.10
CA SER A 283 -28.34 2.89 -0.97
C SER A 283 -27.67 3.18 -2.31
N LEU A 284 -26.72 4.12 -2.31
CA LEU A 284 -25.71 4.22 -3.36
C LEU A 284 -24.82 2.98 -3.24
N LEU A 285 -25.37 1.81 -3.57
CA LEU A 285 -24.61 0.63 -3.91
C LEU A 285 -23.87 1.01 -5.17
N LEU A 286 -22.66 1.56 -4.99
CA LEU A 286 -21.67 1.68 -6.04
C LEU A 286 -21.54 0.28 -6.62
N THR A 287 -22.18 0.06 -7.78
CA THR A 287 -22.04 -1.20 -8.49
C THR A 287 -20.55 -1.42 -8.67
N PRO A 288 -20.02 -2.56 -8.20
CA PRO A 288 -18.63 -2.93 -8.36
C PRO A 288 -18.17 -2.55 -9.76
N LEU A 289 -17.19 -1.65 -9.89
CA LEU A 289 -16.59 -1.27 -11.18
C LEU A 289 -16.13 -2.55 -11.88
N GLU A 290 -16.95 -3.08 -12.78
CA GLU A 290 -16.67 -4.39 -13.36
C GLU A 290 -15.36 -4.31 -14.11
N THR A 291 -14.45 -5.24 -13.83
CA THR A 291 -13.24 -5.39 -14.63
C THR A 291 -13.67 -5.45 -16.10
N PRO A 292 -13.19 -4.54 -16.95
CA PRO A 292 -13.66 -4.45 -18.32
C PRO A 292 -13.56 -5.81 -19.00
N TRP A 293 -14.59 -6.19 -19.75
CA TRP A 293 -14.69 -7.54 -20.33
C TRP A 293 -13.45 -7.85 -21.21
N TRP A 294 -12.93 -6.85 -21.94
CA TRP A 294 -11.72 -7.00 -22.74
C TRP A 294 -10.48 -7.33 -21.90
N TRP A 295 -10.40 -6.85 -20.65
CA TRP A 295 -9.32 -7.20 -19.71
C TRP A 295 -9.45 -8.65 -19.21
N LYS A 296 -10.68 -9.12 -18.96
CA LYS A 296 -10.95 -10.53 -18.63
C LYS A 296 -10.55 -11.45 -19.78
N THR A 297 -10.98 -11.10 -21.00
CA THR A 297 -10.64 -11.79 -22.25
C THR A 297 -9.13 -11.79 -22.49
N PHE A 298 -8.48 -10.65 -22.28
CA PHE A 298 -7.04 -10.46 -22.35
C PHE A 298 -6.28 -11.39 -21.37
N HIS A 299 -6.76 -11.55 -20.13
CA HIS A 299 -6.18 -12.48 -19.16
C HIS A 299 -6.39 -13.95 -19.52
N TYR A 300 -7.54 -14.30 -20.10
CA TYR A 300 -7.85 -15.65 -20.58
C TYR A 300 -6.92 -16.07 -21.73
N PHE A 301 -6.66 -15.16 -22.69
CA PHE A 301 -5.77 -15.43 -23.83
C PHE A 301 -4.27 -15.46 -23.48
N LYS A 302 -3.87 -14.93 -22.32
CA LYS A 302 -2.49 -15.01 -21.80
C LYS A 302 -2.00 -16.46 -21.64
N LEU A 303 -2.90 -17.44 -21.58
CA LEU A 303 -2.60 -18.88 -21.44
C LEU A 303 -2.42 -19.63 -22.78
N ALA A 304 -2.61 -18.98 -23.92
CA ALA A 304 -2.58 -19.63 -25.23
C ALA A 304 -1.44 -19.07 -26.10
N GLU A 305 -0.24 -19.62 -25.93
CA GLU A 305 0.99 -19.26 -26.67
C GLU A 305 0.82 -19.35 -28.19
N GLN A 306 1.03 -18.24 -28.94
CA GLN A 306 1.51 -18.21 -30.35
C GLN A 306 1.77 -16.76 -30.85
N LYS A 307 2.68 -16.59 -31.83
CA LYS A 307 3.73 -15.53 -31.89
C LYS A 307 3.70 -14.51 -33.05
N ASP A 308 2.55 -13.90 -33.43
CA ASP A 308 2.53 -13.07 -34.66
C ASP A 308 2.27 -11.55 -34.50
N TYR A 309 1.83 -11.06 -33.33
CA TYR A 309 1.51 -9.63 -33.15
C TYR A 309 1.94 -9.17 -31.78
N LEU A 310 2.56 -8.01 -31.67
CA LEU A 310 2.94 -7.43 -30.40
C LEU A 310 1.87 -6.46 -29.90
N PHE A 311 1.14 -6.82 -28.85
CA PHE A 311 0.24 -5.89 -28.18
C PHE A 311 0.99 -5.19 -27.06
N CYS A 312 1.02 -3.87 -27.15
CA CYS A 312 1.59 -3.00 -26.14
C CYS A 312 0.46 -2.18 -25.56
N SER A 313 0.16 -2.36 -24.28
CA SER A 313 -0.78 -1.50 -23.59
C SER A 313 -0.03 -0.40 -22.86
N ASP A 314 -0.62 0.80 -22.78
CA ASP A 314 -0.24 1.75 -21.74
C ASP A 314 -0.49 1.17 -20.35
N HIS A 315 -0.01 1.88 -19.32
CA HIS A 315 -0.04 1.42 -17.93
C HIS A 315 -1.45 1.03 -17.43
N PHE A 316 -2.50 1.56 -18.06
CA PHE A 316 -3.87 1.41 -17.61
C PHE A 316 -4.76 0.67 -18.61
N GLY A 317 -4.20 0.02 -19.65
CA GLY A 317 -5.09 -0.61 -20.63
C GLY A 317 -5.89 0.38 -21.49
N LEU A 318 -5.67 1.69 -21.31
CA LEU A 318 -6.48 2.73 -21.93
C LEU A 318 -6.11 2.92 -23.40
N LYS A 319 -4.86 2.61 -23.74
CA LYS A 319 -4.36 2.59 -25.11
C LYS A 319 -3.69 1.26 -25.37
N MET A 320 -4.29 0.46 -26.24
CA MET A 320 -3.65 -0.70 -26.83
C MET A 320 -3.07 -0.31 -28.19
N TYR A 321 -1.79 -0.59 -28.37
CA TYR A 321 -1.11 -0.56 -29.65
C TYR A 321 -0.93 -1.99 -30.11
N VAL A 322 -1.23 -2.24 -31.38
CA VAL A 322 -0.96 -3.51 -32.04
C VAL A 322 0.15 -3.26 -33.05
N LEU A 323 1.31 -3.85 -32.82
CA LEU A 323 2.41 -3.84 -33.77
C LEU A 323 2.42 -5.18 -34.48
N LYS A 324 2.21 -5.14 -35.80
CA LYS A 324 2.32 -6.31 -36.67
C LYS A 324 3.76 -6.41 -37.15
N PHE A 325 4.34 -7.60 -37.08
CA PHE A 325 5.67 -7.88 -37.60
C PHE A 325 5.56 -8.81 -38.80
N GLU A 326 6.41 -8.62 -39.80
CA GLU A 326 6.41 -9.46 -41.00
C GLU A 326 7.12 -10.80 -40.74
N SER A 327 7.95 -10.86 -39.70
CA SER A 327 8.62 -12.08 -39.27
C SER A 327 8.89 -12.12 -37.76
N PRO A 328 9.02 -13.32 -37.17
CA PRO A 328 9.43 -13.48 -35.77
C PRO A 328 10.77 -12.82 -35.43
N GLN A 329 11.69 -12.73 -36.39
CA GLN A 329 13.01 -12.13 -36.20
C GLN A 329 12.92 -10.60 -36.06
N GLN A 330 12.10 -9.93 -36.88
CA GLN A 330 11.85 -8.49 -36.74
C GLN A 330 11.25 -8.16 -35.36
N MET A 331 10.35 -9.01 -34.90
CA MET A 331 9.70 -8.88 -33.60
C MET A 331 10.70 -9.07 -32.45
N GLU A 332 11.54 -10.12 -32.51
CA GLU A 332 12.56 -10.38 -31.48
C GLU A 332 13.59 -9.24 -31.42
N GLN A 333 13.99 -8.70 -32.57
CA GLN A 333 14.88 -7.55 -32.65
C GLN A 333 14.25 -6.31 -32.02
N HIS A 334 12.97 -6.01 -32.33
CA HIS A 334 12.26 -4.89 -31.74
C HIS A 334 12.09 -5.05 -30.21
N VAL A 335 11.83 -6.26 -29.73
CA VAL A 335 11.78 -6.54 -28.28
C VAL A 335 13.15 -6.29 -27.63
N LYS A 336 14.25 -6.72 -28.27
CA LYS A 336 15.61 -6.46 -27.78
C LYS A 336 15.90 -4.96 -27.72
N GLU A 337 15.53 -4.20 -28.73
CA GLU A 337 15.68 -2.73 -28.78
C GLU A 337 14.87 -2.04 -27.68
N VAL A 338 13.61 -2.42 -27.49
CA VAL A 338 12.74 -1.87 -26.44
C VAL A 338 13.27 -2.20 -25.04
N VAL A 339 13.65 -3.46 -24.80
CA VAL A 339 14.21 -3.90 -23.51
C VAL A 339 15.55 -3.20 -23.24
N HIS A 340 16.39 -3.05 -24.25
CA HIS A 340 17.65 -2.32 -24.15
C HIS A 340 17.42 -0.85 -23.80
N HIS A 341 16.51 -0.16 -24.49
CA HIS A 341 16.17 1.22 -24.19
C HIS A 341 15.55 1.43 -22.80
N VAL A 342 14.70 0.51 -22.34
CA VAL A 342 14.13 0.55 -20.99
C VAL A 342 15.21 0.34 -19.91
N LYS A 343 16.17 -0.55 -20.15
CA LYS A 343 17.27 -0.83 -19.21
C LYS A 343 18.33 0.28 -19.17
N CYS A 344 18.64 0.89 -20.31
CA CYS A 344 19.74 1.84 -20.44
C CYS A 344 19.36 3.30 -20.19
N GLY A 345 18.07 3.62 -19.96
CA GLY A 345 17.63 4.95 -19.53
C GLY A 345 18.14 6.07 -20.46
N VAL A 346 17.71 6.07 -21.72
CA VAL A 346 18.25 7.00 -22.72
C VAL A 346 17.89 8.46 -22.41
N GLN A 347 18.92 9.29 -22.29
CA GLN A 347 18.86 10.76 -22.38
C GLN A 347 18.63 11.17 -23.83
N LYS A 348 17.72 12.12 -24.04
CA LYS A 348 17.22 12.59 -25.34
C LYS A 348 18.30 13.25 -26.19
N GLU A 349 18.55 12.75 -27.40
CA GLU A 349 18.98 13.55 -28.57
C GLU A 349 18.52 12.83 -29.86
N ASP A 350 17.37 13.24 -30.43
CA ASP A 350 17.09 13.35 -31.88
C ASP A 350 15.59 13.53 -32.20
N GLU A 351 15.25 14.56 -33.00
CA GLU A 351 13.97 15.27 -32.89
C GLU A 351 12.88 15.02 -33.96
N LYS A 352 13.07 14.14 -34.97
CA LYS A 352 12.03 13.94 -36.02
C LYS A 352 11.48 12.53 -36.19
N GLU A 353 12.29 11.47 -36.30
CA GLU A 353 11.78 10.09 -36.17
C GLU A 353 11.62 9.65 -34.72
N GLY A 354 12.33 10.34 -33.82
CA GLY A 354 12.23 10.17 -32.38
C GLY A 354 10.92 10.67 -31.75
N ARG A 355 9.92 11.22 -32.46
CA ARG A 355 8.69 11.68 -31.79
C ARG A 355 7.69 10.57 -31.50
N GLN A 356 7.50 9.63 -32.43
CA GLN A 356 6.71 8.43 -32.15
C GLN A 356 7.49 7.50 -31.23
N LEU A 357 8.79 7.30 -31.48
CA LEU A 357 9.65 6.48 -30.64
C LEU A 357 9.88 7.12 -29.26
N ALA A 358 9.99 8.44 -29.09
CA ALA A 358 10.09 9.07 -27.76
C ALA A 358 8.73 9.23 -27.08
N ALA A 359 7.61 9.38 -27.80
CA ALA A 359 6.28 9.26 -27.19
C ALA A 359 6.05 7.83 -26.67
N TYR A 360 6.51 6.83 -27.43
CA TYR A 360 6.53 5.40 -27.09
C TYR A 360 7.49 5.10 -25.93
N THR A 361 8.74 5.53 -25.99
CA THR A 361 9.76 5.37 -24.94
C THR A 361 9.39 6.12 -23.67
N LYS A 362 8.83 7.34 -23.76
CA LYS A 362 8.29 8.09 -22.60
C LYS A 362 7.03 7.42 -22.04
N ALA A 363 6.23 6.75 -22.88
CA ALA A 363 5.17 5.86 -22.44
C ALA A 363 5.69 4.52 -21.89
N LEU A 364 6.98 4.18 -22.05
CA LEU A 364 7.65 2.93 -21.62
C LEU A 364 8.65 3.10 -20.45
N THR A 365 9.07 4.32 -20.08
CA THR A 365 10.04 4.61 -18.99
C THR A 365 9.47 5.30 -17.74
N GLY A 366 8.15 5.33 -17.55
CA GLY A 366 7.50 5.91 -16.36
C GLY A 366 7.59 5.04 -15.09
N PRO A 367 7.30 5.59 -13.90
CA PRO A 367 7.52 4.98 -12.57
C PRO A 367 6.71 3.70 -12.27
N PHE A 368 5.97 3.15 -13.24
CA PHE A 368 5.14 1.95 -13.14
C PHE A 368 5.47 0.91 -14.24
N SER A 369 6.72 0.85 -14.69
CA SER A 369 7.21 -0.04 -15.75
C SER A 369 6.94 -1.54 -15.50
N ASN A 370 6.70 -1.95 -14.24
CA ASN A 370 6.52 -3.35 -13.83
C ASN A 370 5.15 -3.97 -14.20
N HIS A 371 4.20 -3.16 -14.68
CA HIS A 371 2.90 -3.63 -15.16
C HIS A 371 2.80 -3.63 -16.68
N ARG A 372 3.88 -3.28 -17.38
CA ARG A 372 3.90 -3.23 -18.84
C ARG A 372 4.19 -4.61 -19.36
N ARG A 373 3.24 -5.13 -20.12
CA ARG A 373 3.33 -6.46 -20.68
C ARG A 373 3.19 -6.30 -22.20
N VAL A 374 4.10 -6.98 -22.87
CA VAL A 374 4.25 -7.04 -24.31
C VAL A 374 3.70 -8.41 -24.71
N PHE A 375 2.66 -8.47 -25.54
CA PHE A 375 1.93 -9.74 -25.79
C PHE A 375 1.93 -10.19 -27.22
N PHE A 376 1.76 -11.50 -27.42
CA PHE A 376 1.70 -12.15 -28.71
C PHE A 376 0.27 -12.67 -28.99
N MET A 377 -0.40 -12.29 -30.08
CA MET A 377 -1.75 -12.79 -30.40
C MET A 377 -2.00 -12.87 -31.91
N THR A 378 -2.50 -13.97 -32.47
CA THR A 378 -2.73 -14.10 -33.93
C THR A 378 -3.96 -13.34 -34.45
N LEU A 379 -4.01 -13.04 -35.76
CA LEU A 379 -5.10 -12.32 -36.45
C LEU A 379 -6.47 -12.99 -36.25
N LEU A 380 -6.51 -14.32 -36.20
CA LEU A 380 -7.74 -15.10 -36.01
C LEU A 380 -8.36 -14.85 -34.63
N LYS A 381 -7.53 -14.73 -33.58
CA LYS A 381 -7.97 -14.38 -32.22
C LYS A 381 -8.38 -12.91 -32.12
N LEU A 382 -7.71 -12.02 -32.85
CA LEU A 382 -8.10 -10.61 -32.94
C LEU A 382 -9.47 -10.46 -33.61
N MET A 383 -9.75 -11.21 -34.68
CA MET A 383 -11.08 -11.22 -35.30
C MET A 383 -12.14 -11.79 -34.36
N MET A 384 -11.85 -12.87 -33.63
CA MET A 384 -12.77 -13.38 -32.62
C MET A 384 -13.01 -12.36 -31.50
N MET A 385 -11.96 -11.67 -31.05
CA MET A 385 -12.06 -10.62 -30.04
C MET A 385 -12.90 -9.47 -30.58
N ILE A 386 -12.60 -8.91 -31.77
CA ILE A 386 -13.36 -7.84 -32.41
C ILE A 386 -14.84 -8.22 -32.59
N VAL A 387 -15.12 -9.46 -33.03
CA VAL A 387 -16.49 -9.98 -33.17
C VAL A 387 -17.18 -10.03 -31.80
N THR A 388 -16.53 -10.54 -30.75
CA THR A 388 -17.10 -10.55 -29.38
C THR A 388 -17.07 -9.18 -28.66
N CYS A 389 -16.20 -8.24 -29.06
CA CYS A 389 -16.10 -6.86 -28.54
C CYS A 389 -17.21 -5.98 -29.07
N LEU A 390 -17.46 -6.06 -30.39
CA LEU A 390 -18.26 -5.09 -31.13
C LEU A 390 -19.73 -5.51 -31.21
N LEU A 391 -20.03 -6.81 -31.07
CA LEU A 391 -21.41 -7.30 -31.03
C LEU A 391 -22.22 -6.75 -29.81
N PRO A 392 -21.67 -6.64 -28.59
CA PRO A 392 -22.39 -6.05 -27.46
C PRO A 392 -22.48 -4.52 -27.52
N ILE A 393 -21.56 -3.83 -28.18
CA ILE A 393 -21.54 -2.36 -28.25
C ILE A 393 -22.74 -1.84 -29.06
N ASN A 394 -23.25 -2.58 -30.03
CA ASN A 394 -24.49 -2.23 -30.73
C ASN A 394 -25.76 -2.37 -29.86
N ASN A 395 -25.71 -3.09 -28.74
CA ASN A 395 -26.84 -3.21 -27.81
C ASN A 395 -26.78 -2.23 -26.64
N CYS A 396 -25.63 -1.60 -26.36
CA CYS A 396 -25.50 -0.60 -25.29
C CYS A 396 -25.76 0.85 -25.74
N PHE A 397 -25.99 1.11 -27.04
CA PHE A 397 -26.32 2.43 -27.58
C PHE A 397 -27.76 2.58 -28.10
N ARG A 398 -28.67 1.65 -27.73
CA ARG A 398 -30.11 1.92 -27.73
C ARG A 398 -30.54 2.30 -26.31
N ILE A 399 -30.34 3.58 -25.98
CA ILE A 399 -31.17 4.33 -25.03
C ILE A 399 -31.80 5.46 -25.84
#